data_AF-A0A517NMS4-F1
#
_entry.id   AF-A0A517NMS4-F1
#
_cell.length_a   1.000
_cell.length_b   1.000
_cell.length_c   1.000
_cell.angle_alpha   90.00
_cell.angle_beta   90.00
_cell.angle_gamma   90.00
#
_symmetry.space_group_name_H-M   'P 1'
#
loop_
_entity.id
_entity.type
_entity.pdbx_description
1 polymer ?
#
loop_
_entity_poly.entity_id
_entity_poly.type
_entity_poly.pdbx_seq_one_letter_code
_entity_poly.pdbx_strand_id
1 'polypeptide(L)'
;MTCASATALAILFAISANAAIAVEPDVAIVDEFDGKLTLDWKPIRHDADWVSLTKNPGKLTITTQPGTLGYNEKLPGRIATRNLHFIANPIKKGGDFAITTCVDSFHPTQTWQQAGLMIYDDDDNYLKYDIEWGGQHVCFKHMRETDQFRIVDTDDEIPKAEKHWLRITKRGNVYERAYSTNGKDFTVAGEKSWGHRDPEWIGLVATNGTSRAPGIDAQFDFFEVRTLTKQEQDDPRYRERKAIKGKWEVKSCEFQGTLLEKNAFENFDFDGGYVSFAEINELGSTAYRLEYALDPTTSPKGFIMSAFQPNADTPLNGNYQLNDDELLLCLSFVPGSPAPDEFKTTEGDRRMLIKMKRTSDQEK
;
A
#
# COMPACT_ATOMS: atom_id res chain seq x y z
N MET A 1 32.16 -50.93 52.72
CA MET A 1 32.99 -49.72 52.55
C MET A 1 32.86 -49.27 51.11
N THR A 2 32.16 -48.15 50.93
CA THR A 2 32.20 -47.18 49.82
C THR A 2 32.17 -47.70 48.37
N CYS A 3 30.96 -47.67 47.79
CA CYS A 3 30.72 -47.60 46.35
C CYS A 3 30.72 -46.12 45.93
N ALA A 4 31.57 -45.75 44.97
CA ALA A 4 31.71 -44.39 44.46
C ALA A 4 30.63 -44.10 43.40
N SER A 5 29.86 -43.04 43.60
CA SER A 5 28.93 -42.49 42.61
C SER A 5 29.59 -41.32 41.88
N ALA A 6 29.85 -41.48 40.59
CA ALA A 6 30.33 -40.41 39.72
C ALA A 6 29.15 -39.50 39.32
N THR A 7 29.22 -38.22 39.67
CA THR A 7 28.25 -37.21 39.25
C THR A 7 28.76 -36.54 37.98
N ALA A 8 28.06 -36.73 36.86
CA ALA A 8 28.36 -36.05 35.61
C ALA A 8 27.87 -34.59 35.67
N LEU A 9 28.79 -33.64 35.50
CA LEU A 9 28.51 -32.21 35.45
C LEU A 9 28.13 -31.83 34.01
N ALA A 10 26.84 -31.61 33.75
CA ALA A 10 26.37 -31.08 32.47
C ALA A 10 26.57 -29.56 32.45
N ILE A 11 27.51 -29.09 31.63
CA ILE A 11 27.72 -27.67 31.36
C ILE A 11 26.64 -27.23 30.36
N LEU A 12 25.61 -26.51 30.83
CA LEU A 12 24.69 -25.79 29.95
C LEU A 12 25.42 -24.58 29.36
N PHE A 13 25.65 -24.59 28.05
CA PHE A 13 25.94 -23.37 27.30
C PHE A 13 24.65 -22.54 27.21
N ALA A 14 24.58 -21.43 27.95
CA ALA A 14 23.55 -20.43 27.76
C ALA A 14 23.83 -19.72 26.43
N ILE A 15 23.02 -20.00 25.41
CA ILE A 15 22.96 -19.19 24.19
C ILE A 15 22.28 -17.88 24.60
N SER A 16 23.05 -16.79 24.67
CA SER A 16 22.50 -15.45 24.83
C SER A 16 21.72 -15.10 23.56
N ALA A 17 20.39 -15.19 23.62
CA ALA A 17 19.53 -14.56 22.63
C ALA A 17 19.75 -13.04 22.74
N ASN A 18 20.36 -12.44 21.72
CA ASN A 18 20.27 -10.99 21.53
C ASN A 18 18.79 -10.66 21.31
N ALA A 19 18.09 -10.27 22.38
CA ALA A 19 16.83 -9.56 22.23
C ALA A 19 17.16 -8.25 21.53
N ALA A 20 16.92 -8.19 20.22
CA ALA A 20 16.88 -6.92 19.51
C ALA A 20 15.86 -6.05 20.23
N ILE A 21 16.32 -4.96 20.84
CA ILE A 21 15.45 -3.96 21.44
C ILE A 21 14.58 -3.45 20.29
N ALA A 22 13.30 -3.85 20.28
CA ALA A 22 12.32 -3.27 19.39
C ALA A 22 12.25 -1.78 19.75
N VAL A 23 12.72 -0.92 18.85
CA VAL A 23 12.57 0.53 19.01
C VAL A 23 11.07 0.79 18.91
N GLU A 24 10.47 1.24 20.02
CA GLU A 24 9.07 1.65 20.04
C GLU A 24 8.87 2.85 19.09
N PRO A 25 7.71 2.96 18.42
CA PRO A 25 7.46 4.06 17.50
C PRO A 25 7.49 5.42 18.20
N ASP A 26 8.21 6.39 17.61
CA ASP A 26 8.46 7.72 18.18
C ASP A 26 7.21 8.61 18.30
N VAL A 27 6.18 8.34 17.49
CA VAL A 27 4.86 8.95 17.61
C VAL A 27 3.86 7.82 17.56
N ALA A 28 3.02 7.71 18.60
CA ALA A 28 1.82 6.88 18.60
C ALA A 28 0.68 7.74 19.15
N ILE A 29 -0.35 7.98 18.34
CA ILE A 29 -1.63 8.49 18.85
C ILE A 29 -2.64 7.35 18.79
N VAL A 30 -3.45 7.25 19.82
CA VAL A 30 -4.44 6.19 19.96
C VAL A 30 -5.74 6.81 20.47
N ASP A 31 -6.85 6.41 19.87
CA ASP A 31 -8.17 6.56 20.49
C ASP A 31 -8.73 5.16 20.77
N GLU A 32 -8.97 4.85 22.04
CA GLU A 32 -9.59 3.58 22.48
C GLU A 32 -11.11 3.65 22.50
N PHE A 33 -11.69 4.83 22.23
CA PHE A 33 -13.14 5.04 22.18
C PHE A 33 -13.90 4.62 23.45
N ASP A 34 -13.24 4.62 24.61
CA ASP A 34 -13.84 4.24 25.89
C ASP A 34 -14.71 5.37 26.47
N GLY A 35 -15.95 5.42 25.97
CA GLY A 35 -16.98 6.36 26.41
C GLY A 35 -16.77 7.83 25.99
N LYS A 36 -15.63 8.14 25.35
CA LYS A 36 -15.30 9.46 24.82
C LYS A 36 -14.35 9.34 23.62
N LEU A 37 -14.34 10.36 22.77
CA LEU A 37 -13.26 10.58 21.80
C LEU A 37 -12.10 11.29 22.50
N THR A 38 -10.88 10.83 22.25
CA THR A 38 -9.65 11.37 22.85
C THR A 38 -8.76 12.12 21.86
N LEU A 39 -8.97 11.91 20.55
CA LEU A 39 -8.30 12.65 19.48
C LEU A 39 -9.19 13.79 18.94
N ASP A 40 -8.58 14.73 18.20
CA ASP A 40 -9.30 15.85 17.57
C ASP A 40 -9.98 15.43 16.25
N TRP A 41 -11.02 14.60 16.36
CA TRP A 41 -11.79 14.12 15.21
C TRP A 41 -12.54 15.27 14.53
N LYS A 42 -12.40 15.34 13.20
CA LYS A 42 -13.07 16.26 12.28
C LYS A 42 -13.93 15.45 11.29
N PRO A 43 -15.09 14.92 11.70
CA PRO A 43 -15.94 14.16 10.81
C PRO A 43 -16.44 15.02 9.64
N ILE A 44 -16.23 14.56 8.41
CA ILE A 44 -16.76 15.21 7.21
C ILE A 44 -18.21 14.76 7.00
N ARG A 45 -19.10 15.73 6.76
CA ARG A 45 -20.55 15.51 6.60
C ARG A 45 -21.13 14.73 7.79
N HIS A 46 -20.86 15.23 9.00
CA HIS A 46 -21.27 14.60 10.25
C HIS A 46 -22.79 14.45 10.37
N ASP A 47 -23.20 13.28 10.86
CA ASP A 47 -24.56 12.86 11.14
C ASP A 47 -24.57 12.08 12.45
N ALA A 48 -24.88 12.80 13.54
CA ALA A 48 -24.71 12.35 14.92
C ALA A 48 -25.63 11.17 15.29
N ASP A 49 -26.78 11.03 14.62
CA ASP A 49 -27.74 9.95 14.91
C ASP A 49 -27.20 8.56 14.52
N TRP A 50 -26.12 8.53 13.72
CA TRP A 50 -25.50 7.33 13.17
C TRP A 50 -24.11 7.06 13.74
N VAL A 51 -23.71 7.81 14.78
CA VAL A 51 -22.44 7.64 15.48
C VAL A 51 -22.70 7.53 16.98
N SER A 52 -22.14 6.54 17.64
CA SER A 52 -22.34 6.33 19.07
C SER A 52 -21.14 5.72 19.76
N LEU A 53 -20.82 6.22 20.95
CA LEU A 53 -19.85 5.64 21.89
C LEU A 53 -20.51 4.82 23.00
N THR A 54 -21.84 4.83 23.06
CA THR A 54 -22.62 4.20 24.15
C THR A 54 -23.43 3.01 23.69
N LYS A 55 -23.70 2.88 22.38
CA LYS A 55 -24.42 1.74 21.81
C LYS A 55 -23.67 0.43 22.05
N ASN A 56 -22.35 0.46 21.90
CA ASN A 56 -21.43 -0.62 22.23
C ASN A 56 -20.31 -0.04 23.10
N PRO A 57 -20.36 -0.16 24.44
CA PRO A 57 -19.37 0.42 25.34
C PRO A 57 -17.93 0.00 25.00
N GLY A 58 -16.98 0.94 25.10
CA GLY A 58 -15.57 0.71 24.77
C GLY A 58 -15.26 0.78 23.28
N LYS A 59 -16.19 1.28 22.44
CA LYS A 59 -16.04 1.30 20.98
C LYS A 59 -16.68 2.53 20.37
N LEU A 60 -16.15 2.95 19.22
CA LEU A 60 -16.84 3.83 18.31
C LEU A 60 -17.75 3.00 17.40
N THR A 61 -19.05 3.21 17.47
CA THR A 61 -20.01 2.63 16.54
C THR A 61 -20.36 3.65 15.47
N ILE A 62 -20.13 3.32 14.20
CA ILE A 62 -20.63 4.07 13.05
C ILE A 62 -21.61 3.15 12.31
N THR A 63 -22.90 3.50 12.32
CA THR A 63 -23.90 2.77 11.55
C THR A 63 -23.79 3.18 10.08
N THR A 64 -23.68 2.21 9.17
CA THR A 64 -23.48 2.47 7.74
C THR A 64 -24.66 3.20 7.11
N GLN A 65 -24.38 4.15 6.20
CA GLN A 65 -25.39 4.92 5.46
C GLN A 65 -25.15 4.89 3.94
N PRO A 66 -26.21 5.03 3.12
CA PRO A 66 -26.05 5.29 1.69
C PRO A 66 -25.24 6.56 1.42
N GLY A 67 -24.25 6.44 0.54
CA GLY A 67 -23.35 7.52 0.15
C GLY A 67 -22.38 7.09 -0.94
N THR A 68 -21.99 8.01 -1.81
CA THR A 68 -20.91 7.79 -2.77
C THR A 68 -19.73 8.72 -2.50
N LEU A 69 -18.54 8.24 -2.85
CA LEU A 69 -17.28 8.99 -2.96
C LEU A 69 -16.87 9.04 -4.44
N GLY A 70 -16.02 10.00 -4.82
CA GLY A 70 -15.48 10.20 -6.16
C GLY A 70 -16.43 10.89 -7.14
N TYR A 71 -16.02 10.95 -8.41
CA TYR A 71 -16.65 11.67 -9.53
C TYR A 71 -18.20 11.63 -9.56
N ASN A 72 -18.79 10.52 -9.13
CA ASN A 72 -20.24 10.33 -9.10
C ASN A 72 -20.97 11.13 -8.01
N GLU A 73 -20.32 11.61 -6.95
CA GLU A 73 -20.99 12.34 -5.86
C GLU A 73 -21.52 13.71 -6.29
N LYS A 74 -20.81 14.35 -7.24
CA LYS A 74 -21.14 15.70 -7.74
C LYS A 74 -22.29 15.68 -8.74
N LEU A 75 -22.77 14.48 -9.13
CA LEU A 75 -23.90 14.32 -10.04
C LEU A 75 -25.24 14.60 -9.34
N PRO A 76 -26.21 15.25 -10.01
CA PRO A 76 -27.52 15.53 -9.44
C PRO A 76 -28.22 14.27 -8.89
N GLY A 77 -28.77 14.38 -7.67
CA GLY A 77 -29.53 13.30 -7.03
C GLY A 77 -28.68 12.22 -6.35
N ARG A 78 -27.37 12.44 -6.22
CA ARG A 78 -26.47 11.59 -5.44
C ARG A 78 -26.30 12.13 -4.02
N ILE A 79 -26.07 11.22 -3.08
CA ILE A 79 -25.84 11.54 -1.67
C ILE A 79 -24.36 11.26 -1.43
N ALA A 80 -23.61 12.26 -0.98
CA ALA A 80 -22.21 12.09 -0.62
C ALA A 80 -22.09 11.28 0.68
N THR A 81 -21.03 10.48 0.80
CA THR A 81 -20.80 9.65 1.99
C THR A 81 -20.65 10.50 3.24
N ARG A 82 -21.52 10.27 4.24
CA ARG A 82 -21.50 10.93 5.54
C ARG A 82 -20.58 10.22 6.53
N ASN A 83 -20.29 10.89 7.64
CA ASN A 83 -19.50 10.33 8.75
C ASN A 83 -18.14 9.77 8.32
N LEU A 84 -17.46 10.42 7.38
CA LEU A 84 -16.04 10.16 7.17
C LEU A 84 -15.31 10.66 8.40
N HIS A 85 -14.94 9.76 9.29
CA HIS A 85 -14.49 10.07 10.63
C HIS A 85 -12.97 10.20 10.62
N PHE A 86 -12.47 11.42 10.48
CA PHE A 86 -11.05 11.69 10.25
C PHE A 86 -10.40 12.51 11.34
N ILE A 87 -9.08 12.38 11.44
CA ILE A 87 -8.19 13.33 12.08
C ILE A 87 -7.23 13.89 11.04
N ALA A 88 -6.64 15.05 11.33
CA ALA A 88 -5.47 15.50 10.57
C ALA A 88 -4.33 14.50 10.76
N ASN A 89 -3.60 14.19 9.69
CA ASN A 89 -2.45 13.30 9.76
C ASN A 89 -1.38 13.89 10.71
N PRO A 90 -1.06 13.24 11.84
CA PRO A 90 -0.14 13.79 12.84
C PRO A 90 1.34 13.68 12.43
N ILE A 91 1.63 12.95 11.35
CA ILE A 91 2.99 12.65 10.91
C ILE A 91 3.49 13.79 10.03
N LYS A 92 4.75 14.21 10.25
CA LYS A 92 5.39 15.27 9.46
C LYS A 92 5.30 14.95 7.97
N LYS A 93 5.13 15.99 7.15
CA LYS A 93 5.15 15.90 5.69
C LYS A 93 6.38 15.12 5.21
N GLY A 94 6.17 14.18 4.29
CA GLY A 94 7.16 13.22 3.79
C GLY A 94 7.41 12.01 4.70
N GLY A 95 6.81 11.97 5.89
CA GLY A 95 6.98 10.90 6.85
C GLY A 95 6.25 9.61 6.47
N ASP A 96 6.81 8.51 6.96
CA ASP A 96 6.23 7.17 6.89
C ASP A 96 5.44 6.85 8.16
N PHE A 97 4.40 6.05 8.03
CA PHE A 97 3.53 5.72 9.16
C PHE A 97 2.78 4.41 8.97
N ALA A 98 2.25 3.87 10.06
CA ALA A 98 1.25 2.82 10.05
C ALA A 98 -0.01 3.32 10.75
N ILE A 99 -1.17 3.07 10.14
CA ILE A 99 -2.49 3.24 10.76
C ILE A 99 -3.10 1.86 11.02
N THR A 100 -3.64 1.65 12.21
CA THR A 100 -4.29 0.39 12.59
C THR A 100 -5.64 0.67 13.25
N THR A 101 -6.64 -0.15 12.95
CA THR A 101 -7.92 -0.20 13.69
C THR A 101 -8.34 -1.65 13.83
N CYS A 102 -9.26 -1.93 14.74
CA CYS A 102 -9.92 -3.23 14.86
C CYS A 102 -11.41 -3.06 14.61
N VAL A 103 -11.90 -3.67 13.53
CA VAL A 103 -13.32 -3.76 13.21
C VAL A 103 -13.87 -5.01 13.89
N ASP A 104 -14.82 -4.83 14.80
CA ASP A 104 -15.46 -5.89 15.58
C ASP A 104 -16.94 -6.04 15.18
N SER A 105 -17.39 -7.27 15.03
CA SER A 105 -18.80 -7.63 14.88
C SER A 105 -19.48 -6.99 13.66
N PHE A 106 -18.70 -6.71 12.59
CA PHE A 106 -19.20 -6.17 11.34
C PHE A 106 -19.52 -7.30 10.36
N HIS A 107 -20.82 -7.58 10.19
CA HIS A 107 -21.32 -8.71 9.40
C HIS A 107 -22.10 -8.21 8.18
N PRO A 108 -21.43 -7.74 7.11
CA PRO A 108 -22.11 -7.24 5.94
C PRO A 108 -22.77 -8.41 5.19
N THR A 109 -24.01 -8.20 4.75
CA THR A 109 -24.85 -9.21 4.06
C THR A 109 -25.50 -8.66 2.79
N GLN A 110 -25.30 -7.37 2.51
CA GLN A 110 -25.86 -6.67 1.36
C GLN A 110 -24.77 -5.86 0.66
N THR A 111 -24.84 -5.82 -0.67
CA THR A 111 -23.87 -5.14 -1.53
C THR A 111 -23.55 -3.74 -1.04
N TRP A 112 -22.24 -3.50 -0.94
CA TRP A 112 -21.62 -2.25 -0.52
C TRP A 112 -21.85 -1.85 0.94
N GLN A 113 -22.30 -2.73 1.83
CA GLN A 113 -22.03 -2.53 3.25
C GLN A 113 -20.52 -2.66 3.48
N GLN A 114 -19.86 -1.58 3.90
CA GLN A 114 -18.40 -1.45 4.01
C GLN A 114 -17.99 -0.78 5.32
N ALA A 115 -16.88 -1.21 5.90
CA ALA A 115 -16.26 -0.55 7.06
C ALA A 115 -14.74 -0.78 7.14
N GLY A 116 -13.98 0.26 7.43
CA GLY A 116 -12.52 0.13 7.56
C GLY A 116 -11.76 1.45 7.67
N LEU A 117 -10.53 1.43 7.15
CA LEU A 117 -9.58 2.54 7.17
C LEU A 117 -9.64 3.35 5.88
N MET A 118 -9.35 4.63 5.99
CA MET A 118 -9.27 5.51 4.84
C MET A 118 -8.21 6.60 5.02
N ILE A 119 -7.50 6.84 3.93
CA ILE A 119 -6.55 7.94 3.70
C ILE A 119 -7.22 8.86 2.69
N TYR A 120 -7.22 10.17 2.95
CA TYR A 120 -8.12 11.09 2.29
C TYR A 120 -7.50 12.47 2.15
N ASP A 121 -7.61 13.06 0.96
CA ASP A 121 -7.41 14.51 0.76
C ASP A 121 -8.75 15.16 0.39
N ASP A 122 -9.43 14.58 -0.59
CA ASP A 122 -10.78 14.96 -0.99
C ASP A 122 -11.53 13.74 -1.55
N ASP A 123 -12.79 13.94 -1.92
CA ASP A 123 -13.64 12.86 -2.39
C ASP A 123 -13.19 12.25 -3.74
N ASP A 124 -12.37 12.95 -4.54
CA ASP A 124 -11.76 12.46 -5.79
C ASP A 124 -10.29 11.99 -5.60
N ASN A 125 -9.76 12.05 -4.37
CA ASN A 125 -8.38 11.70 -4.02
C ASN A 125 -8.35 10.98 -2.66
N TYR A 126 -8.43 9.65 -2.71
CA TYR A 126 -8.44 8.82 -1.50
C TYR A 126 -7.91 7.41 -1.72
N LEU A 127 -7.56 6.76 -0.62
CA LEU A 127 -7.24 5.34 -0.55
C LEU A 127 -8.01 4.71 0.61
N LYS A 128 -8.81 3.69 0.31
CA LYS A 128 -9.68 3.01 1.27
C LYS A 128 -9.29 1.53 1.36
N TYR A 129 -9.28 0.99 2.57
CA TYR A 129 -9.10 -0.44 2.85
C TYR A 129 -10.12 -0.88 3.89
N ASP A 130 -11.05 -1.72 3.47
CA ASP A 130 -12.24 -2.05 4.26
C ASP A 130 -12.67 -3.51 4.11
N ILE A 131 -13.53 -3.93 5.03
CA ILE A 131 -14.34 -5.14 4.92
C ILE A 131 -15.63 -4.76 4.20
N GLU A 132 -15.99 -5.48 3.15
CA GLU A 132 -17.17 -5.18 2.34
C GLU A 132 -17.91 -6.46 1.90
N TRP A 133 -19.24 -6.38 1.76
CA TRP A 133 -19.96 -7.35 0.93
C TRP A 133 -19.74 -7.02 -0.56
N GLY A 134 -18.87 -7.79 -1.21
CA GLY A 134 -18.47 -7.60 -2.61
C GLY A 134 -19.53 -8.00 -3.65
N GLY A 135 -20.73 -8.37 -3.21
CA GLY A 135 -21.86 -8.78 -4.05
C GLY A 135 -22.14 -10.28 -4.00
N GLN A 136 -21.12 -11.10 -3.73
CA GLN A 136 -21.23 -12.57 -3.59
C GLN A 136 -20.80 -13.07 -2.20
N HIS A 137 -19.74 -12.47 -1.65
CA HIS A 137 -19.14 -12.85 -0.38
C HIS A 137 -18.57 -11.60 0.31
N VAL A 138 -18.19 -11.75 1.58
CA VAL A 138 -17.43 -10.73 2.31
C VAL A 138 -15.98 -10.79 1.84
N CYS A 139 -15.43 -9.63 1.46
CA CYS A 139 -14.07 -9.47 0.98
C CYS A 139 -13.36 -8.33 1.73
N PHE A 140 -12.03 -8.30 1.63
CA PHE A 140 -11.33 -7.04 1.83
C PHE A 140 -11.35 -6.30 0.50
N LYS A 141 -11.79 -5.05 0.52
CA LYS A 141 -11.74 -4.18 -0.64
C LYS A 141 -10.71 -3.10 -0.45
N HIS A 142 -9.90 -2.93 -1.48
CA HIS A 142 -9.08 -1.76 -1.65
C HIS A 142 -9.60 -0.91 -2.78
N MET A 143 -9.75 0.37 -2.53
CA MET A 143 -10.14 1.33 -3.54
C MET A 143 -9.23 2.54 -3.46
N ARG A 144 -8.62 2.88 -4.59
CA ARG A 144 -7.83 4.09 -4.75
C ARG A 144 -8.48 4.96 -5.81
N GLU A 145 -8.68 6.23 -5.52
CA GLU A 145 -9.01 7.24 -6.52
C GLU A 145 -7.93 8.32 -6.51
N THR A 146 -7.47 8.69 -7.70
CA THR A 146 -6.50 9.77 -7.93
C THR A 146 -6.97 10.54 -9.17
N ASP A 147 -7.24 11.83 -9.04
CA ASP A 147 -7.74 12.69 -10.13
C ASP A 147 -8.90 12.04 -10.91
N GLN A 148 -9.89 11.48 -10.18
CA GLN A 148 -11.08 10.79 -10.71
C GLN A 148 -10.83 9.43 -11.38
N PHE A 149 -9.58 8.97 -11.42
CA PHE A 149 -9.25 7.62 -11.89
C PHE A 149 -9.28 6.64 -10.73
N ARG A 150 -10.21 5.69 -10.78
CA ARG A 150 -10.44 4.70 -9.73
C ARG A 150 -9.83 3.35 -10.08
N ILE A 151 -9.01 2.82 -9.17
CA ILE A 151 -8.56 1.42 -9.16
C ILE A 151 -9.19 0.69 -7.98
N VAL A 152 -9.61 -0.55 -8.22
CA VAL A 152 -10.19 -1.43 -7.20
C VAL A 152 -9.43 -2.76 -7.23
N ASP A 153 -8.90 -3.16 -6.08
CA ASP A 153 -8.46 -4.54 -5.84
C ASP A 153 -9.42 -5.17 -4.83
N THR A 154 -9.78 -6.43 -5.06
CA THR A 154 -10.64 -7.19 -4.15
C THR A 154 -9.95 -8.49 -3.81
N ASP A 155 -9.82 -8.78 -2.52
CA ASP A 155 -9.34 -10.09 -2.07
C ASP A 155 -10.50 -11.09 -2.14
N ASP A 156 -10.28 -12.27 -2.71
CA ASP A 156 -11.36 -13.24 -3.00
C ASP A 156 -12.10 -13.75 -1.75
N GLU A 157 -11.42 -13.95 -0.62
CA GLU A 157 -12.06 -14.33 0.64
C GLU A 157 -11.26 -13.79 1.84
N ILE A 158 -11.98 -13.38 2.90
CA ILE A 158 -11.36 -13.02 4.19
C ILE A 158 -11.48 -14.15 5.21
N PRO A 159 -10.52 -14.31 6.13
CA PRO A 159 -10.66 -15.28 7.20
C PRO A 159 -11.89 -15.00 8.08
N LYS A 160 -12.65 -16.05 8.41
CA LYS A 160 -13.79 -15.93 9.32
C LYS A 160 -13.32 -15.63 10.73
N ALA A 161 -13.66 -14.45 11.23
CA ALA A 161 -13.41 -14.00 12.60
C ALA A 161 -14.45 -12.94 12.99
N GLU A 162 -14.69 -12.77 14.30
CA GLU A 162 -15.51 -11.65 14.80
C GLU A 162 -14.76 -10.33 14.77
N LYS A 163 -13.43 -10.38 14.88
CA LYS A 163 -12.55 -9.22 14.88
C LYS A 163 -11.56 -9.30 13.73
N HIS A 164 -11.42 -8.18 13.03
CA HIS A 164 -10.41 -7.99 12.01
C HIS A 164 -9.65 -6.70 12.30
N TRP A 165 -8.34 -6.83 12.51
CA TRP A 165 -7.46 -5.68 12.56
C TRP A 165 -7.05 -5.35 11.14
N LEU A 166 -7.29 -4.12 10.71
CA LEU A 166 -6.84 -3.61 9.44
C LEU A 166 -5.64 -2.69 9.69
N ARG A 167 -4.61 -2.79 8.86
CA ARG A 167 -3.44 -1.93 8.89
C ARG A 167 -3.11 -1.41 7.50
N ILE A 168 -2.83 -0.12 7.40
CA ILE A 168 -2.16 0.47 6.24
C ILE A 168 -0.80 1.01 6.69
N THR A 169 0.26 0.55 6.03
CA THR A 169 1.65 0.99 6.24
C THR A 169 2.12 1.80 5.05
N LYS A 170 2.28 3.12 5.22
CA LYS A 170 2.86 4.03 4.23
C LYS A 170 4.39 3.98 4.30
N ARG A 171 5.01 3.74 3.16
CA ARG A 171 6.46 3.74 2.92
C ARG A 171 6.75 4.57 1.67
N GLY A 172 7.17 5.82 1.83
CA GLY A 172 7.23 6.78 0.73
C GLY A 172 5.83 7.04 0.14
N ASN A 173 5.63 6.70 -1.13
CA ASN A 173 4.33 6.80 -1.83
C ASN A 173 3.58 5.46 -1.92
N VAL A 174 4.10 4.40 -1.30
CA VAL A 174 3.52 3.05 -1.36
C VAL A 174 2.77 2.76 -0.07
N TYR A 175 1.57 2.22 -0.20
CA TYR A 175 0.65 1.91 0.89
C TYR A 175 0.41 0.40 0.91
N GLU A 176 1.09 -0.28 1.81
CA GLU A 176 0.93 -1.71 2.07
C GLU A 176 -0.26 -1.94 3.00
N ARG A 177 -1.10 -2.91 2.67
CA ARG A 177 -2.28 -3.27 3.45
C ARG A 177 -2.01 -4.60 4.12
N ALA A 178 -2.44 -4.74 5.36
CA ALA A 178 -2.37 -5.99 6.08
C ALA A 178 -3.58 -6.18 6.98
N TYR A 179 -3.91 -7.42 7.27
CA TYR A 179 -4.96 -7.75 8.22
C TYR A 179 -4.47 -8.72 9.30
N SER A 180 -5.18 -8.79 10.42
CA SER A 180 -5.01 -9.80 11.46
C SER A 180 -6.36 -10.24 12.02
N THR A 181 -6.44 -11.45 12.56
CA THR A 181 -7.60 -11.96 13.32
C THR A 181 -7.31 -12.15 14.80
N ASN A 182 -6.09 -11.82 15.25
CA ASN A 182 -5.67 -11.92 16.65
C ASN A 182 -4.98 -10.66 17.18
N GLY A 183 -4.85 -9.62 16.34
CA GLY A 183 -4.22 -8.34 16.67
C GLY A 183 -2.69 -8.38 16.79
N LYS A 184 -2.05 -9.52 16.52
CA LYS A 184 -0.61 -9.74 16.71
C LYS A 184 0.07 -10.12 15.39
N ASP A 185 -0.44 -11.15 14.73
CA ASP A 185 0.12 -11.68 13.50
C ASP A 185 -0.60 -11.05 12.31
N PHE A 186 0.12 -10.25 11.52
CA PHE A 186 -0.44 -9.54 10.37
C PHE A 186 -0.04 -10.22 9.06
N THR A 187 -1.03 -10.49 8.22
CA THR A 187 -0.85 -11.00 6.85
C THR A 187 -0.97 -9.84 5.87
N VAL A 188 0.02 -9.70 4.98
CA VAL A 188 0.02 -8.69 3.93
C VAL A 188 -1.01 -9.04 2.86
N ALA A 189 -1.87 -8.08 2.53
CA ALA A 189 -2.94 -8.14 1.51
C ALA A 189 -2.57 -7.37 0.23
N GLY A 190 -1.29 -7.05 0.06
CA GLY A 190 -0.75 -6.33 -1.09
C GLY A 190 -0.55 -4.84 -0.84
N GLU A 191 0.00 -4.16 -1.83
CA GLU A 191 0.37 -2.75 -1.77
C GLU A 191 -0.07 -2.02 -3.05
N LYS A 192 -0.32 -0.72 -2.92
CA LYS A 192 -0.53 0.19 -4.04
C LYS A 192 0.12 1.52 -3.78
N SER A 193 0.59 2.15 -4.84
CA SER A 193 1.03 3.54 -4.78
C SER A 193 -0.19 4.46 -4.78
N TRP A 194 -0.18 5.58 -4.04
CA TRP A 194 -1.33 6.49 -4.10
C TRP A 194 -1.23 7.47 -5.28
N GLY A 195 -0.02 7.99 -5.52
CA GLY A 195 0.25 8.87 -6.68
C GLY A 195 -0.05 10.35 -6.44
N HIS A 196 -0.64 10.69 -5.29
CA HIS A 196 -0.92 12.06 -4.83
C HIS A 196 0.10 12.51 -3.76
N ARG A 197 -0.02 13.77 -3.27
CA ARG A 197 0.84 14.36 -2.22
C ARG A 197 0.76 13.55 -0.91
N ASP A 198 1.53 13.94 0.11
CA ASP A 198 1.34 13.35 1.44
C ASP A 198 -0.09 13.56 1.94
N PRO A 199 -0.71 12.53 2.55
CA PRO A 199 -2.12 12.60 2.92
C PRO A 199 -2.37 13.58 4.05
N GLU A 200 -3.39 14.41 3.88
CA GLU A 200 -3.82 15.40 4.86
C GLU A 200 -4.69 14.77 5.96
N TRP A 201 -5.54 13.81 5.60
CA TRP A 201 -6.50 13.18 6.50
C TRP A 201 -6.38 11.66 6.52
N ILE A 202 -6.57 11.10 7.70
CA ILE A 202 -6.61 9.65 7.95
C ILE A 202 -7.71 9.34 8.95
N GLY A 203 -8.32 8.17 8.84
CA GLY A 203 -9.30 7.72 9.82
C GLY A 203 -10.16 6.56 9.35
N LEU A 204 -11.42 6.61 9.73
CA LEU A 204 -12.38 5.51 9.65
C LEU A 204 -13.52 5.85 8.70
N VAL A 205 -14.04 4.82 8.05
CA VAL A 205 -15.19 4.92 7.15
C VAL A 205 -16.14 3.75 7.39
N ALA A 206 -17.45 4.03 7.33
CA ALA A 206 -18.50 3.01 7.29
C ALA A 206 -19.65 3.50 6.40
N THR A 207 -20.00 2.75 5.34
CA THR A 207 -20.96 3.20 4.32
C THR A 207 -21.68 2.03 3.65
N ASN A 208 -22.82 2.31 3.03
CA ASN A 208 -23.56 1.39 2.16
C ASN A 208 -23.28 1.64 0.66
N GLY A 209 -22.29 2.47 0.32
CA GLY A 209 -22.12 2.92 -1.05
C GLY A 209 -23.42 3.53 -1.59
N THR A 210 -23.70 3.37 -2.88
CA THR A 210 -24.99 3.83 -3.44
C THR A 210 -26.19 2.93 -3.12
N SER A 211 -25.99 1.87 -2.31
CA SER A 211 -27.05 0.93 -1.93
C SER A 211 -28.03 1.56 -0.95
N ARG A 212 -29.29 1.16 -1.04
CA ARG A 212 -30.33 1.50 -0.06
C ARG A 212 -30.56 0.40 0.97
N ALA A 213 -29.61 -0.53 1.10
CA ALA A 213 -29.65 -1.55 2.14
C ALA A 213 -29.82 -0.92 3.54
N PRO A 214 -30.46 -1.61 4.49
CA PRO A 214 -30.45 -1.19 5.88
C PRO A 214 -29.02 -0.96 6.39
N GLY A 215 -28.86 0.08 7.20
CA GLY A 215 -27.60 0.33 7.90
C GLY A 215 -27.28 -0.78 8.89
N ILE A 216 -26.01 -1.11 9.01
CA ILE A 216 -25.49 -2.03 10.02
C ILE A 216 -24.39 -1.33 10.81
N ASP A 217 -24.16 -1.78 12.04
CA ASP A 217 -23.14 -1.19 12.90
C ASP A 217 -21.75 -1.68 12.52
N ALA A 218 -20.86 -0.76 12.18
CA ALA A 218 -19.43 -0.98 12.23
C ALA A 218 -18.92 -0.55 13.61
N GLN A 219 -18.34 -1.48 14.37
CA GLN A 219 -17.81 -1.20 15.70
C GLN A 219 -16.29 -1.19 15.61
N PHE A 220 -15.67 -0.08 16.01
CA PHE A 220 -14.23 0.09 16.02
C PHE A 220 -13.73 0.08 17.46
N ASP A 221 -12.85 -0.86 17.81
CA ASP A 221 -12.29 -0.96 19.17
C ASP A 221 -11.28 0.15 19.45
N PHE A 222 -10.48 0.54 18.45
CA PHE A 222 -9.51 1.61 18.58
C PHE A 222 -9.11 2.18 17.21
N PHE A 223 -8.47 3.34 17.21
CA PHE A 223 -7.74 3.86 16.06
C PHE A 223 -6.34 4.30 16.50
N GLU A 224 -5.31 3.75 15.87
CA GLU A 224 -3.91 4.03 16.15
C GLU A 224 -3.21 4.56 14.91
N VAL A 225 -2.38 5.59 15.09
CA VAL A 225 -1.40 6.06 14.10
C VAL A 225 -0.05 6.06 14.74
N ARG A 226 0.92 5.43 14.09
CA ARG A 226 2.29 5.40 14.59
C ARG A 226 3.35 5.58 13.51
N THR A 227 4.55 5.98 13.88
CA THR A 227 5.71 5.85 12.99
C THR A 227 6.03 4.37 12.72
N LEU A 228 6.81 4.11 11.67
CA LEU A 228 7.25 2.76 11.36
C LEU A 228 8.20 2.21 12.43
N THR A 229 8.00 0.95 12.78
CA THR A 229 8.97 0.16 13.55
C THR A 229 10.25 -0.05 12.76
N LYS A 230 11.34 -0.44 13.44
CA LYS A 230 12.61 -0.76 12.77
C LYS A 230 12.46 -1.87 11.72
N GLN A 231 11.66 -2.90 11.99
CA GLN A 231 11.39 -3.99 11.05
C GLN A 231 10.68 -3.48 9.78
N GLU A 232 9.67 -2.61 9.92
CA GLU A 232 8.95 -2.04 8.77
C GLU A 232 9.81 -1.07 7.96
N GLN A 233 10.75 -0.36 8.61
CA GLN A 233 11.75 0.48 7.94
C GLN A 233 12.81 -0.35 7.20
N ASP A 234 13.10 -1.55 7.72
CA ASP A 234 14.13 -2.44 7.19
C ASP A 234 13.58 -3.43 6.14
N ASP A 235 12.30 -3.31 5.77
CA ASP A 235 11.69 -4.08 4.69
C ASP A 235 12.55 -4.01 3.41
N PRO A 236 12.94 -5.18 2.83
CA PRO A 236 13.83 -5.21 1.67
C PRO A 236 13.27 -4.45 0.46
N ARG A 237 11.97 -4.60 0.15
CA ARG A 237 11.36 -3.88 -0.98
C ARG A 237 11.42 -2.37 -0.77
N TYR A 238 11.18 -1.94 0.46
CA TYR A 238 11.24 -0.52 0.79
C TYR A 238 12.65 0.05 0.65
N ARG A 239 13.66 -0.67 1.15
CA ARG A 239 15.06 -0.26 1.02
C ARG A 239 15.49 -0.13 -0.44
N GLU A 240 15.10 -1.07 -1.29
CA GLU A 240 15.41 -1.01 -2.72
C GLU A 240 14.68 0.15 -3.41
N ARG A 241 13.40 0.39 -3.10
CA ARG A 241 12.65 1.56 -3.61
C ARG A 241 13.35 2.87 -3.22
N LYS A 242 13.81 3.00 -1.97
CA LYS A 242 14.62 4.15 -1.52
C LYS A 242 15.92 4.30 -2.29
N ALA A 243 16.62 3.19 -2.53
CA ALA A 243 17.90 3.19 -3.22
C ALA A 243 17.75 3.56 -4.72
N ILE A 244 16.68 3.12 -5.37
CA ILE A 244 16.40 3.43 -6.79
C ILE A 244 15.78 4.81 -6.98
N LYS A 245 15.12 5.37 -5.95
CA LYS A 245 14.47 6.69 -6.02
C LYS A 245 15.41 7.75 -6.61
N GLY A 246 14.86 8.61 -7.45
CA GLY A 246 15.55 9.72 -8.10
C GLY A 246 15.61 9.56 -9.61
N LYS A 247 16.38 10.46 -10.22
CA LYS A 247 16.51 10.58 -11.67
C LYS A 247 17.73 9.83 -12.22
N TRP A 248 17.55 9.29 -13.41
CA TRP A 248 18.47 8.38 -14.07
C TRP A 248 18.56 8.73 -15.55
N GLU A 249 19.77 8.99 -16.03
CA GLU A 249 20.06 9.25 -17.43
C GLU A 249 20.35 7.93 -18.14
N VAL A 250 19.68 7.69 -19.27
CA VAL A 250 19.87 6.49 -20.09
C VAL A 250 21.19 6.61 -20.87
N LYS A 251 22.09 5.66 -20.63
CA LYS A 251 23.40 5.59 -21.29
C LYS A 251 23.40 4.69 -22.51
N SER A 252 22.60 3.63 -22.49
CA SER A 252 22.43 2.75 -23.65
C SER A 252 21.15 1.94 -23.56
N CYS A 253 20.51 1.70 -24.71
CA CYS A 253 19.45 0.73 -24.87
C CYS A 253 19.87 -0.36 -25.87
N GLU A 254 19.68 -1.63 -25.50
CA GLU A 254 19.78 -2.78 -26.39
C GLU A 254 18.41 -3.43 -26.50
N PHE A 255 17.93 -3.66 -27.73
CA PHE A 255 16.64 -4.29 -27.99
C PHE A 255 16.83 -5.49 -28.91
N GLN A 256 16.33 -6.66 -28.48
CA GLN A 256 16.42 -7.90 -29.25
C GLN A 256 17.84 -8.20 -29.78
N GLY A 257 18.85 -8.05 -28.92
CA GLY A 257 20.26 -8.28 -29.21
C GLY A 257 20.96 -7.17 -30.01
N THR A 258 20.27 -6.06 -30.29
CA THR A 258 20.81 -4.94 -31.09
C THR A 258 20.92 -3.67 -30.24
N LEU A 259 22.13 -3.10 -30.18
CA LEU A 259 22.36 -1.79 -29.57
C LEU A 259 21.70 -0.70 -30.42
N LEU A 260 20.87 0.14 -29.81
CA LEU A 260 20.18 1.22 -30.52
C LEU A 260 21.11 2.43 -30.72
N GLU A 261 21.19 2.95 -31.95
CA GLU A 261 21.98 4.17 -32.26
C GLU A 261 21.40 5.42 -31.59
N LYS A 262 20.08 5.46 -31.44
CA LYS A 262 19.35 6.47 -30.68
C LYS A 262 18.55 5.76 -29.60
N ASN A 263 18.72 6.19 -28.36
CA ASN A 263 17.97 5.61 -27.26
C ASN A 263 16.48 5.89 -27.43
N ALA A 264 15.65 4.88 -27.19
CA ALA A 264 14.19 5.02 -27.14
C ALA A 264 13.71 5.84 -25.92
N PHE A 265 14.60 6.06 -24.95
CA PHE A 265 14.35 6.76 -23.71
C PHE A 265 15.55 7.64 -23.37
N GLU A 266 15.32 8.84 -22.83
CA GLU A 266 16.40 9.72 -22.37
C GLU A 266 16.63 9.61 -20.86
N ASN A 267 15.56 9.65 -20.07
CA ASN A 267 15.64 9.68 -18.62
C ASN A 267 14.48 8.91 -17.98
N PHE A 268 14.73 8.39 -16.79
CA PHE A 268 13.75 7.80 -15.89
C PHE A 268 13.78 8.53 -14.55
N ASP A 269 12.62 8.79 -13.95
CA ASP A 269 12.47 9.35 -12.60
C ASP A 269 11.62 8.41 -11.75
N PHE A 270 12.22 7.84 -10.71
CA PHE A 270 11.54 6.95 -9.77
C PHE A 270 11.15 7.71 -8.52
N ASP A 271 9.85 7.80 -8.21
CA ASP A 271 9.35 8.50 -7.01
C ASP A 271 9.18 7.60 -5.78
N GLY A 272 9.45 6.30 -5.95
CA GLY A 272 9.31 5.25 -4.94
C GLY A 272 8.08 4.36 -5.17
N GLY A 273 7.08 4.80 -5.92
CA GLY A 273 5.90 4.02 -6.31
C GLY A 273 5.64 4.03 -7.82
N TYR A 274 5.99 5.13 -8.47
CA TYR A 274 5.90 5.33 -9.90
C TYR A 274 7.26 5.56 -10.52
N VAL A 275 7.34 5.21 -11.80
CA VAL A 275 8.43 5.59 -12.69
C VAL A 275 7.87 6.46 -13.81
N SER A 276 8.51 7.60 -14.04
CA SER A 276 8.20 8.54 -15.10
C SER A 276 9.30 8.58 -16.13
N PHE A 277 8.94 8.53 -17.41
CA PHE A 277 9.89 8.60 -18.54
C PHE A 277 9.13 9.04 -19.81
N ALA A 278 9.88 9.34 -20.87
CA ALA A 278 9.32 9.59 -22.19
C ALA A 278 9.87 8.59 -23.21
N GLU A 279 8.98 7.93 -23.95
CA GLU A 279 9.34 7.15 -25.12
C GLU A 279 9.52 8.09 -26.31
N ILE A 280 10.64 8.00 -27.00
CA ILE A 280 11.00 8.85 -28.13
C ILE A 280 11.04 8.00 -29.40
N ASN A 281 10.27 8.42 -30.40
CA ASN A 281 10.26 7.81 -31.72
C ASN A 281 10.24 8.90 -32.82
N GLU A 282 10.17 8.49 -34.08
CA GLU A 282 10.19 9.41 -35.23
C GLU A 282 9.00 10.38 -35.26
N LEU A 283 7.90 10.06 -34.56
CA LEU A 283 6.68 10.87 -34.49
C LEU A 283 6.70 11.87 -33.32
N GLY A 284 7.65 11.74 -32.39
CA GLY A 284 7.78 12.61 -31.22
C GLY A 284 8.02 11.85 -29.92
N SER A 285 7.72 12.50 -28.80
CA SER A 285 7.87 11.95 -27.46
C SER A 285 6.51 11.71 -26.79
N THR A 286 6.30 10.53 -26.23
CA THR A 286 5.13 10.19 -25.41
C THR A 286 5.56 10.03 -23.96
N ALA A 287 4.94 10.79 -23.05
CA ALA A 287 5.24 10.73 -21.62
C ALA A 287 4.43 9.64 -20.91
N TYR A 288 5.09 8.92 -20.02
CA TYR A 288 4.50 7.86 -19.19
C TYR A 288 4.76 8.13 -17.72
N ARG A 289 3.79 7.75 -16.88
CA ARG A 289 3.94 7.62 -15.42
C ARG A 289 3.28 6.31 -15.02
N LEU A 290 4.08 5.31 -14.68
CA LEU A 290 3.64 3.93 -14.50
C LEU A 290 3.95 3.46 -13.10
N GLU A 291 3.02 2.71 -12.50
CA GLU A 291 3.26 2.06 -11.22
C GLU A 291 4.27 0.93 -11.41
N TYR A 292 5.18 0.77 -10.45
CA TYR A 292 6.14 -0.33 -10.45
C TYR A 292 6.25 -1.01 -9.07
N ALA A 293 6.66 -2.26 -9.10
CA ALA A 293 6.98 -3.08 -7.95
C ALA A 293 8.36 -3.74 -8.12
N LEU A 294 9.03 -3.96 -6.99
CA LEU A 294 10.32 -4.62 -6.93
C LEU A 294 10.18 -5.93 -6.16
N ASP A 295 10.84 -6.97 -6.65
CA ASP A 295 10.98 -8.23 -5.94
C ASP A 295 12.48 -8.52 -5.67
N PRO A 296 13.02 -8.09 -4.52
CA PRO A 296 14.39 -8.37 -4.16
C PRO A 296 14.63 -9.82 -3.74
N THR A 297 13.59 -10.66 -3.68
CA THR A 297 13.72 -12.06 -3.27
C THR A 297 14.12 -12.99 -4.42
N THR A 298 13.99 -12.52 -5.66
CA THR A 298 14.42 -13.25 -6.86
C THR A 298 15.87 -12.94 -7.22
N SER A 299 16.47 -13.83 -8.03
CA SER A 299 17.79 -13.63 -8.62
C SER A 299 17.73 -13.96 -10.11
N PRO A 300 17.83 -12.97 -11.02
CA PRO A 300 17.99 -11.54 -10.77
C PRO A 300 16.82 -10.90 -9.99
N LYS A 301 17.05 -9.74 -9.35
CA LYS A 301 16.00 -9.04 -8.60
C LYS A 301 14.91 -8.58 -9.57
N GLY A 302 13.66 -8.92 -9.26
CA GLY A 302 12.52 -8.74 -10.15
C GLY A 302 12.05 -7.28 -10.19
N PHE A 303 11.61 -6.87 -11.37
CA PHE A 303 11.00 -5.58 -11.63
C PHE A 303 9.68 -5.80 -12.37
N ILE A 304 8.60 -5.24 -11.86
CA ILE A 304 7.26 -5.35 -12.46
C ILE A 304 6.76 -3.93 -12.68
N MET A 305 6.22 -3.64 -13.84
CA MET A 305 5.68 -2.32 -14.17
C MET A 305 4.39 -2.44 -14.96
N SER A 306 3.45 -1.52 -14.75
CA SER A 306 2.26 -1.42 -15.59
C SER A 306 2.65 -1.35 -17.07
N ALA A 307 1.92 -2.02 -17.95
CA ALA A 307 2.22 -1.98 -19.37
C ALA A 307 1.84 -0.63 -20.01
N PHE A 308 2.53 -0.29 -21.10
CA PHE A 308 2.36 0.98 -21.81
C PHE A 308 1.00 1.10 -22.52
N GLN A 309 0.39 -0.05 -22.81
CA GLN A 309 -0.85 -0.14 -23.55
C GLN A 309 -2.02 0.25 -22.62
N PRO A 310 -2.86 1.21 -23.04
CA PRO A 310 -4.10 1.50 -22.34
C PRO A 310 -4.92 0.21 -22.19
N ASN A 311 -5.39 -0.07 -20.98
CA ASN A 311 -6.20 -1.26 -20.64
C ASN A 311 -5.47 -2.61 -20.74
N ALA A 312 -4.13 -2.64 -20.67
CA ALA A 312 -3.44 -3.90 -20.47
C ALA A 312 -3.73 -4.45 -19.07
N ASP A 313 -4.30 -5.65 -19.01
CA ASP A 313 -4.62 -6.34 -17.75
C ASP A 313 -3.41 -7.07 -17.15
N THR A 314 -2.31 -7.17 -17.89
CA THR A 314 -1.06 -7.82 -17.44
C THR A 314 0.12 -6.85 -17.46
N PRO A 315 1.05 -6.95 -16.49
CA PRO A 315 2.20 -6.05 -16.40
C PRO A 315 3.31 -6.44 -17.37
N LEU A 316 4.28 -5.55 -17.53
CA LEU A 316 5.61 -5.90 -18.04
C LEU A 316 6.46 -6.45 -16.90
N ASN A 317 7.03 -7.63 -17.10
CA ASN A 317 7.95 -8.24 -16.16
C ASN A 317 9.39 -8.07 -16.64
N GLY A 318 10.29 -7.87 -15.70
CA GLY A 318 11.69 -7.62 -15.95
C GLY A 318 12.52 -7.83 -14.70
N ASN A 319 13.78 -7.39 -14.77
CA ASN A 319 14.70 -7.39 -13.65
C ASN A 319 15.44 -6.07 -13.55
N TYR A 320 15.96 -5.79 -12.36
CA TYR A 320 16.83 -4.65 -12.12
C TYR A 320 18.11 -5.03 -11.37
N GLN A 321 19.17 -4.29 -11.62
CA GLN A 321 20.40 -4.35 -10.83
C GLN A 321 20.87 -2.94 -10.54
N LEU A 322 21.06 -2.63 -9.27
CA LEU A 322 21.60 -1.36 -8.80
C LEU A 322 23.03 -1.57 -8.30
N ASN A 323 23.99 -0.85 -8.88
CA ASN A 323 25.37 -0.77 -8.43
C ASN A 323 25.73 0.71 -8.24
N ASP A 324 25.62 1.23 -7.02
CA ASP A 324 25.84 2.65 -6.68
C ASP A 324 25.03 3.62 -7.56
N ASP A 325 25.69 4.24 -8.53
CA ASP A 325 25.13 5.20 -9.49
C ASP A 325 24.77 4.57 -10.84
N GLU A 326 24.84 3.25 -10.97
CA GLU A 326 24.43 2.53 -12.18
C GLU A 326 23.20 1.67 -11.93
N LEU A 327 22.19 1.80 -12.81
CA LEU A 327 20.97 1.00 -12.79
C LEU A 327 20.82 0.28 -14.12
N LEU A 328 20.76 -1.05 -14.06
CA LEU A 328 20.36 -1.89 -15.18
C LEU A 328 18.89 -2.24 -15.03
N LEU A 329 18.14 -2.14 -16.12
CA LEU A 329 16.76 -2.57 -16.22
C LEU A 329 16.60 -3.45 -17.46
N CYS A 330 16.19 -4.71 -17.29
CA CYS A 330 15.93 -5.63 -18.39
C CYS A 330 14.46 -5.98 -18.41
N LEU A 331 13.71 -5.49 -19.40
CA LEU A 331 12.25 -5.64 -19.48
C LEU A 331 11.85 -6.58 -20.61
N SER A 332 10.83 -7.40 -20.38
CA SER A 332 10.13 -8.11 -21.45
C SER A 332 8.95 -7.27 -21.95
N PHE A 333 8.96 -6.86 -23.22
CA PHE A 333 7.95 -5.98 -23.82
C PHE A 333 6.68 -6.72 -24.24
N VAL A 334 6.52 -7.97 -23.80
CA VAL A 334 5.32 -8.79 -23.99
C VAL A 334 4.57 -8.84 -22.65
N PRO A 335 3.43 -8.13 -22.51
CA PRO A 335 2.66 -8.14 -21.27
C PRO A 335 2.35 -9.56 -20.79
N GLY A 336 2.61 -9.83 -19.51
CA GLY A 336 2.40 -11.14 -18.88
C GLY A 336 3.46 -12.21 -19.18
N SER A 337 4.45 -11.94 -20.05
CA SER A 337 5.57 -12.86 -20.24
C SER A 337 6.52 -12.86 -19.01
N PRO A 338 7.27 -13.94 -18.76
CA PRO A 338 8.20 -13.99 -17.64
C PRO A 338 9.29 -12.91 -17.71
N ALA A 339 9.82 -12.52 -16.55
CA ALA A 339 11.03 -11.74 -16.48
C ALA A 339 12.20 -12.49 -17.16
N PRO A 340 13.21 -11.78 -17.71
CA PRO A 340 14.43 -12.41 -18.20
C PRO A 340 15.13 -13.22 -17.09
N ASP A 341 15.94 -14.22 -17.44
CA ASP A 341 16.76 -14.92 -16.42
C ASP A 341 18.13 -14.25 -16.21
N GLU A 342 18.48 -13.32 -17.10
CA GLU A 342 19.75 -12.60 -17.12
C GLU A 342 19.61 -11.18 -17.68
N PHE A 343 20.57 -10.30 -17.41
CA PHE A 343 20.64 -8.94 -17.98
C PHE A 343 21.19 -8.98 -19.41
N LYS A 344 20.46 -9.62 -20.31
CA LYS A 344 20.82 -9.77 -21.72
C LYS A 344 19.58 -9.75 -22.60
N THR A 345 19.76 -9.30 -23.85
CA THR A 345 18.77 -9.49 -24.91
C THR A 345 19.36 -10.29 -26.08
N THR A 346 18.50 -10.94 -26.84
CA THR A 346 18.83 -11.81 -27.97
C THR A 346 17.83 -11.59 -29.10
N GLU A 347 18.22 -11.93 -30.32
CA GLU A 347 17.35 -11.77 -31.49
C GLU A 347 16.00 -12.48 -31.29
N GLY A 348 14.90 -11.73 -31.44
CA GLY A 348 13.53 -12.25 -31.37
C GLY A 348 12.90 -12.36 -29.97
N ASP A 349 13.64 -12.05 -28.89
CA ASP A 349 13.13 -12.24 -27.52
C ASP A 349 12.15 -11.15 -27.04
N ARG A 350 12.00 -10.07 -27.81
CA ARG A 350 11.22 -8.87 -27.46
C ARG A 350 11.59 -8.29 -26.09
N ARG A 351 12.87 -8.34 -25.73
CA ARG A 351 13.40 -7.76 -24.49
C ARG A 351 14.22 -6.51 -24.79
N MET A 352 14.26 -5.61 -23.81
CA MET A 352 15.14 -4.45 -23.82
C MET A 352 16.00 -4.41 -22.56
N LEU A 353 17.30 -4.24 -22.74
CA LEU A 353 18.25 -3.93 -21.67
C LEU A 353 18.58 -2.45 -21.72
N ILE A 354 18.29 -1.75 -20.62
CA ILE A 354 18.50 -0.33 -20.45
C ILE A 354 19.57 -0.16 -19.39
N LYS A 355 20.65 0.55 -19.73
CA LYS A 355 21.69 0.94 -18.78
C LYS A 355 21.55 2.42 -18.47
N MET A 356 21.48 2.74 -17.20
CA MET A 356 21.28 4.10 -16.73
C MET A 356 22.33 4.49 -15.72
N LYS A 357 22.61 5.80 -15.65
CA LYS A 357 23.44 6.40 -14.62
C LYS A 357 22.65 7.42 -13.84
N ARG A 358 22.77 7.43 -12.51
CA ARG A 358 22.12 8.40 -11.65
C ARG A 358 22.54 9.81 -12.07
N THR A 359 21.57 10.70 -12.23
CA THR A 359 21.87 12.11 -12.49
C THR A 359 22.33 12.76 -11.18
N SER A 360 23.41 13.53 -11.23
CA SER A 360 23.85 14.38 -10.14
C SER A 360 22.95 15.62 -10.05
N ASP A 361 21.66 15.47 -9.77
CA ASP A 361 20.82 16.64 -9.54
C ASP A 361 21.12 17.17 -8.13
N GLN A 362 21.84 18.31 -8.11
CA GLN A 362 21.89 19.19 -6.96
C GLN A 362 20.46 19.65 -6.66
N GLU A 363 19.91 19.20 -5.54
CA GLU A 363 18.79 19.90 -4.91
C GLU A 363 19.23 21.34 -4.63
N LYS A 364 18.65 22.29 -5.37
CA LYS A 364 18.54 23.69 -5.00
C LYS A 364 17.09 23.99 -4.68
#